data_AF-A0A936U5H5-F1
#
_entry.id   AF-A0A936U5H5-F1
#
_cell.length_a   1.000
_cell.length_b   1.000
_cell.length_c   1.000
_cell.angle_alpha   90.00
_cell.angle_beta   90.00
_cell.angle_gamma   90.00
#
_symmetry.space_group_name_H-M   'P 1'
#
loop_
_entity.id
_entity.type
_entity.pdbx_description
1 polymer ?
#
loop_
_entity_poly.entity_id
_entity_poly.type
_entity_poly.pdbx_seq_one_letter_code
_entity_poly.pdbx_strand_id
1 'polypeptide(L)'
;MPALIPCSACGEHVLDSSCACVHCGAKLRDCGLRSTAAAALMGLSLVACDKIQPQPDYGIAETSVYDNDGDGYGAEDGDCDDENDAIYPGATEVDGDGVDSDCDGEDS
;
A
#
# COMPACT_ATOMS: atom_id res chain seq x y z
N MET A 1 -14.67 -14.04 -17.51
CA MET A 1 -13.61 -13.04 -17.69
C MET A 1 -13.81 -12.00 -16.59
N PRO A 2 -12.88 -11.84 -15.63
CA PRO A 2 -13.02 -10.81 -14.60
C PRO A 2 -13.11 -9.45 -15.28
N ALA A 3 -14.09 -8.65 -14.89
CA ALA A 3 -14.23 -7.29 -15.39
C ALA A 3 -13.33 -6.37 -14.56
N LEU A 4 -12.63 -5.45 -15.23
CA LEU A 4 -11.82 -4.42 -14.60
C LEU A 4 -12.64 -3.13 -14.61
N ILE A 5 -12.71 -2.46 -13.48
CA ILE A 5 -13.32 -1.13 -13.39
C ILE A 5 -12.26 -0.11 -12.95
N PRO A 6 -12.33 1.14 -13.43
CA PRO A 6 -11.43 2.18 -12.93
C PRO A 6 -11.84 2.60 -11.52
N CYS A 7 -10.85 2.79 -10.64
CA CYS A 7 -11.05 3.38 -9.33
C CYS A 7 -11.38 4.87 -9.48
N SER A 8 -12.50 5.34 -8.94
CA SER A 8 -12.88 6.76 -9.01
C SER A 8 -11.98 7.69 -8.18
N ALA A 9 -11.05 7.14 -7.39
CA ALA A 9 -10.15 7.90 -6.53
C ALA A 9 -8.72 8.01 -7.09
N CYS A 10 -8.12 6.91 -7.58
CA CYS A 10 -6.77 6.91 -8.18
C CYS A 10 -6.75 6.64 -9.69
N GLY A 11 -7.90 6.40 -10.33
CA GLY A 11 -8.00 6.14 -11.77
C GLY A 11 -7.58 4.74 -12.21
N GLU A 12 -6.87 3.98 -11.35
CA GLU A 12 -6.29 2.69 -11.69
C GLU A 12 -7.33 1.57 -11.81
N HIS A 13 -7.07 0.60 -12.68
CA HIS A 13 -8.01 -0.49 -12.93
C HIS A 13 -7.93 -1.53 -11.82
N VAL A 14 -9.07 -1.75 -11.18
CA VAL A 14 -9.23 -2.71 -10.08
C VAL A 14 -10.27 -3.76 -10.48
N LEU A 15 -10.17 -4.93 -9.86
CA LEU A 15 -11.15 -6.00 -10.10
C LEU A 15 -12.56 -5.54 -9.71
N ASP A 16 -13.53 -5.90 -10.54
CA ASP A 16 -14.96 -5.66 -10.27
C ASP A 16 -15.47 -6.35 -8.98
N SER A 17 -14.67 -7.24 -8.42
CA SER A 17 -14.94 -7.96 -7.18
C SER A 17 -14.25 -7.35 -5.96
N SER A 18 -13.37 -6.35 -6.15
CA SER A 18 -12.65 -5.67 -5.08
C SER A 18 -13.55 -4.68 -4.33
N CYS A 19 -13.34 -4.63 -3.02
CA CYS A 19 -14.16 -3.90 -2.04
C CYS A 19 -13.61 -2.53 -1.69
N ALA A 20 -12.29 -2.48 -1.61
CA ALA A 20 -11.50 -1.29 -1.56
C ALA A 20 -10.47 -1.38 -2.67
N CYS A 21 -10.02 -0.23 -3.13
CA CYS A 21 -8.89 -0.13 -4.01
C CYS A 21 -7.66 -0.59 -3.24
N VAL A 22 -6.95 -1.55 -3.79
CA VAL A 22 -5.66 -1.99 -3.22
C VAL A 22 -4.57 -0.94 -3.40
N HIS A 23 -4.83 0.07 -4.26
CA HIS A 23 -3.89 1.12 -4.64
C HIS A 23 -4.11 2.48 -3.96
N CYS A 24 -5.14 2.62 -3.12
CA CYS A 24 -5.33 3.85 -2.34
C CYS A 24 -6.27 3.66 -1.14
N GLY A 25 -6.71 2.42 -0.87
CA GLY A 25 -7.70 2.11 0.15
C GLY A 25 -9.11 2.65 -0.12
N ALA A 26 -9.37 3.35 -1.24
CA ALA A 26 -10.66 3.95 -1.52
C ALA A 26 -11.76 2.89 -1.64
N LYS A 27 -12.89 3.14 -0.98
CA LYS A 27 -14.03 2.21 -0.99
C LYS A 27 -14.67 2.20 -2.38
N LEU A 28 -14.52 1.09 -3.10
CA LEU A 28 -15.06 0.94 -4.45
C LEU A 28 -16.56 0.62 -4.40
N ARG A 29 -16.95 -0.18 -3.41
CA ARG A 29 -18.32 -0.68 -3.22
C ARG A 29 -18.54 -0.97 -1.75
N ASP A 30 -19.80 -0.98 -1.34
CA ASP A 30 -20.17 -1.53 -0.04
C ASP A 30 -20.05 -3.06 -0.06
N CYS A 31 -18.85 -3.56 0.22
CA CYS A 31 -18.63 -4.95 0.64
C CYS A 31 -18.79 -5.17 2.14
N GLY A 32 -19.06 -4.09 2.87
CA GLY A 32 -19.65 -4.20 4.20
C GLY A 32 -21.04 -4.77 4.03
N LEU A 33 -21.17 -6.03 4.43
CA LEU A 33 -22.41 -6.71 4.82
C LEU A 33 -23.56 -5.71 4.92
N ARG A 34 -24.62 -5.89 4.11
CA ARG A 34 -25.90 -5.24 4.38
C ARG A 34 -26.22 -5.48 5.85
N SER A 35 -25.95 -4.48 6.66
CA SER A 35 -26.30 -4.43 8.07
C SER A 35 -27.80 -4.20 8.11
N THR A 36 -28.56 -5.24 7.77
CA THR A 36 -29.90 -5.39 8.33
C THR A 36 -29.72 -6.15 9.62
N ALA A 37 -29.14 -5.47 10.61
CA ALA A 37 -29.41 -5.78 12.01
C ALA A 37 -30.89 -5.45 12.28
N ALA A 38 -31.76 -6.39 11.91
CA ALA A 38 -33.10 -6.64 12.44
C ALA A 38 -33.47 -8.03 11.90
N ALA A 39 -33.42 -9.13 12.65
CA ALA A 39 -34.02 -9.31 13.95
C ALA A 39 -33.30 -10.40 14.76
N ALA A 40 -33.28 -10.19 16.07
CA ALA A 40 -32.98 -11.16 17.10
C ALA A 40 -34.01 -12.32 17.12
N LEU A 41 -33.66 -13.39 17.87
CA LEU A 41 -34.48 -14.54 18.32
C LEU A 41 -34.55 -15.71 17.29
N MET A 42 -33.94 -16.89 17.46
CA MET A 42 -33.49 -17.60 18.65
C MET A 42 -32.19 -18.40 18.37
N GLY A 43 -31.16 -18.15 19.17
CA GLY A 43 -30.54 -19.26 19.88
C GLY A 43 -29.32 -19.99 19.30
N LEU A 44 -28.71 -19.59 18.18
CA LEU A 44 -27.42 -20.19 17.80
C LEU A 44 -26.44 -19.11 17.33
N SER A 45 -25.62 -18.62 18.27
CA SER A 45 -24.43 -17.84 17.96
C SER A 45 -23.50 -18.70 17.12
N LEU A 46 -23.61 -18.57 15.80
CA LEU A 46 -22.50 -18.87 14.91
C LEU A 46 -21.42 -17.84 15.22
N VAL A 47 -20.57 -18.14 16.20
CA VAL A 47 -19.20 -17.64 16.23
C VAL A 47 -18.54 -18.23 15.00
N ALA A 48 -18.72 -17.56 13.86
CA ALA A 48 -17.81 -17.71 12.74
C ALA A 48 -16.52 -17.01 13.19
N CYS A 49 -15.60 -17.80 13.75
CA CYS A 49 -14.21 -17.39 13.79
C CYS A 49 -13.70 -17.25 12.36
N ASP A 50 -12.61 -16.49 12.24
CA ASP A 50 -11.80 -16.29 11.05
C ASP A 50 -12.37 -15.21 10.11
N LYS A 51 -11.95 -13.95 10.22
CA LYS A 51 -10.53 -13.56 10.32
C LYS A 51 -9.62 -14.43 9.44
N ILE A 52 -10.06 -14.80 8.23
CA ILE A 52 -9.16 -14.58 7.10
C ILE A 52 -9.31 -13.10 6.77
N GLN A 53 -8.73 -12.29 7.65
CA GLN A 53 -8.04 -11.14 7.11
C GLN A 53 -7.09 -11.80 6.09
N PRO A 54 -7.07 -11.46 4.79
CA PRO A 54 -5.79 -11.55 4.13
C PRO A 54 -4.83 -10.89 5.13
N GLN A 55 -3.84 -11.66 5.55
CA GLN A 55 -2.95 -11.26 6.62
C GLN A 55 -2.50 -9.82 6.33
N PRO A 56 -2.28 -8.97 7.33
CA PRO A 56 -1.40 -7.83 7.09
C PRO A 56 -0.05 -8.46 6.72
N ASP A 57 0.13 -8.71 5.43
CA ASP A 57 1.37 -9.10 4.84
C ASP A 57 1.90 -7.84 4.19
N TYR A 58 2.91 -7.30 4.88
CA TYR A 58 3.81 -6.27 4.42
C TYR A 58 3.25 -4.83 4.40
N GLY A 59 3.90 -3.96 5.18
CA GLY A 59 3.68 -2.52 5.09
C GLY A 59 4.24 -2.02 3.77
N ILE A 60 3.41 -1.38 2.95
CA ILE A 60 3.89 -0.69 1.76
C ILE A 60 3.39 0.74 1.78
N ALA A 61 4.34 1.66 1.72
CA ALA A 61 4.11 3.07 1.47
C ALA A 61 3.59 3.19 0.04
N GLU A 62 2.32 3.57 -0.12
CA GLU A 62 1.76 3.86 -1.44
C GLU A 62 2.05 5.31 -1.86
N THR A 63 3.34 5.56 -2.12
CA THR A 63 4.00 6.64 -2.89
C THR A 63 5.49 6.41 -2.59
N SER A 64 6.36 5.98 -3.49
CA SER A 64 6.66 6.55 -4.82
C SER A 64 5.84 5.96 -5.97
N VAL A 65 4.79 5.21 -5.64
CA VAL A 65 4.11 4.15 -6.40
C VAL A 65 5.03 2.99 -6.74
N TYR A 66 6.36 3.14 -6.63
CA TYR A 66 7.31 2.04 -6.71
C TYR A 66 8.46 2.23 -5.70
N ASP A 67 8.17 2.11 -4.41
CA ASP A 67 9.21 2.02 -3.37
C ASP A 67 9.72 0.57 -3.41
N ASN A 68 10.78 0.36 -4.18
CA ASN A 68 11.26 -0.99 -4.54
C ASN A 68 12.17 -1.60 -3.46
N ASP A 69 12.83 -0.77 -2.65
CA ASP A 69 13.73 -1.20 -1.58
C ASP A 69 13.12 -1.08 -0.16
N GLY A 70 12.04 -0.32 -0.01
CA GLY A 70 11.24 -0.23 1.22
C GLY A 70 11.77 0.77 2.24
N ASP A 71 12.59 1.74 1.84
CA ASP A 71 13.12 2.77 2.75
C ASP A 71 12.12 3.91 3.05
N GLY A 72 10.99 3.92 2.33
CA GLY A 72 9.92 4.89 2.48
C GLY A 72 10.04 6.13 1.61
N TYR A 73 11.05 6.16 0.74
CA TYR A 73 11.19 7.04 -0.41
C TYR A 73 11.06 6.19 -1.68
N GLY A 74 11.06 6.86 -2.81
CA GLY A 74 11.38 6.17 -4.04
C GLY A 74 11.63 7.17 -5.13
N ALA A 75 11.81 6.70 -6.36
CA ALA A 75 12.42 7.49 -7.44
C ALA A 75 11.78 8.88 -7.66
N GLU A 76 10.48 9.02 -7.41
CA GLU A 76 9.74 10.29 -7.55
C GLU A 76 9.69 11.15 -6.28
N ASP A 77 10.02 10.59 -5.13
CA ASP A 77 10.18 11.28 -3.84
C ASP A 77 11.60 11.81 -3.60
N GLY A 78 12.50 11.61 -4.57
CA GLY A 78 13.87 12.11 -4.54
C GLY A 78 14.92 11.05 -4.23
N ASP A 79 14.55 9.77 -4.20
CA ASP A 79 15.50 8.68 -4.12
C ASP A 79 16.28 8.56 -5.43
N CYS A 80 17.61 8.61 -5.30
CA CYS A 80 18.55 8.54 -6.39
C CYS A 80 18.94 7.08 -6.75
N ASP A 81 18.64 6.10 -5.89
CA ASP A 81 18.84 4.67 -6.12
C ASP A 81 17.71 3.82 -5.49
N ASP A 82 16.56 3.79 -6.17
CA ASP A 82 15.33 3.01 -5.89
C ASP A 82 15.53 1.48 -6.02
N GLU A 83 16.73 0.98 -5.73
CA GLU A 83 17.07 -0.43 -5.58
C GLU A 83 17.90 -0.68 -4.29
N ASN A 84 18.15 0.35 -3.46
CA ASN A 84 19.08 0.32 -2.34
C ASN A 84 18.62 1.16 -1.13
N ASP A 85 18.08 0.46 -0.11
CA ASP A 85 17.52 1.04 1.12
C ASP A 85 18.49 1.84 2.01
N ALA A 86 19.78 1.87 1.66
CA ALA A 86 20.80 2.69 2.32
C ALA A 86 21.01 4.05 1.64
N ILE A 87 20.45 4.27 0.45
CA ILE A 87 20.57 5.49 -0.34
C ILE A 87 19.20 6.14 -0.41
N TYR A 88 19.04 7.28 0.26
CA TYR A 88 17.77 8.00 0.31
C TYR A 88 17.96 9.44 0.78
N PRO A 89 17.00 10.34 0.50
CA PRO A 89 17.00 11.71 1.03
C PRO A 89 17.31 11.79 2.54
N GLY A 90 18.50 12.28 2.88
CA GLY A 90 18.96 12.45 4.27
C GLY A 90 19.54 11.20 4.93
N ALA A 91 20.01 10.21 4.15
CA ALA A 91 20.83 9.10 4.66
C ALA A 91 22.16 9.59 5.25
N THR A 92 22.93 8.67 5.87
CA THR A 92 24.25 9.00 6.41
C THR A 92 25.32 8.86 5.34
N GLU A 93 25.91 9.97 4.94
CA GLU A 93 27.06 10.04 4.02
C GLU A 93 28.33 9.38 4.58
N VAL A 94 29.16 8.83 3.68
CA VAL A 94 30.51 8.35 3.98
C VAL A 94 31.52 9.18 3.19
N ASP A 95 32.16 10.11 3.88
CA ASP A 95 33.01 11.12 3.23
C ASP A 95 34.05 10.53 2.25
N GLY A 96 33.87 10.83 0.96
CA GLY A 96 34.84 10.56 -0.11
C GLY A 96 34.91 9.11 -0.57
N ASP A 97 33.83 8.34 -0.41
CA ASP A 97 33.72 7.00 -0.98
C ASP A 97 33.22 6.99 -2.45
N GLY A 98 32.73 8.12 -2.95
CA GLY A 98 32.26 8.29 -4.33
C GLY A 98 30.75 8.07 -4.52
N VAL A 99 29.98 7.92 -3.44
CA VAL A 99 28.55 7.61 -3.48
C VAL A 99 27.76 8.68 -2.72
N ASP A 100 26.93 9.41 -3.47
CA ASP A 100 25.88 10.28 -2.92
C ASP A 100 24.77 9.39 -2.33
N SER A 101 24.85 9.14 -1.02
CA SER A 101 23.94 8.29 -0.27
C SER A 101 22.73 9.07 0.24
N ASP A 102 22.85 10.38 0.45
CA ASP A 102 21.77 11.24 0.96
C ASP A 102 20.94 11.95 -0.13
N CYS A 103 21.28 11.70 -1.40
CA CYS A 103 20.62 12.20 -2.61
C CYS A 103 20.54 13.73 -2.68
N ASP A 104 21.52 14.44 -2.11
CA ASP A 104 21.57 15.91 -2.13
C ASP A 104 22.32 16.49 -3.35
N GLY A 105 22.97 15.63 -4.13
CA GLY A 105 23.73 15.97 -5.33
C GLY A 105 25.21 16.33 -5.08
N GLU A 106 25.68 16.17 -3.85
CA GLU A 106 27.08 16.31 -3.43
C GLU A 106 27.55 15.01 -2.74
N ASP A 107 28.80 14.59 -2.97
CA ASP A 107 29.47 13.51 -2.22
C ASP A 107 30.49 14.22 -1.34
N SER A 108 30.20 14.33 -0.03
CA SER A 108 30.86 15.27 0.89
C SER A 108 31.69 14.63 1.98
#